data_AF-A0A0T7SBL6-F1
#
_entry.id   AF-A0A0T7SBL6-F1
#
_cell.length_a   1.000
_cell.length_b   1.000
_cell.length_c   1.000
_cell.angle_alpha   90.00
_cell.angle_beta   90.00
_cell.angle_gamma   90.00
#
_symmetry.space_group_name_H-M   'P 1'
#
loop_
_entity.id
_entity.type
_entity.pdbx_description
1 polymer ?
#
loop_
_entity_poly.entity_id
_entity_poly.type
_entity_poly.pdbx_seq_one_letter_code
_entity_poly.pdbx_strand_id
1 'polypeptide(L)'
;MNNETLLIKTLNKEKKVKKKAQKEGISKNFSWVLFFAGEEYNQELAQQEIPEKNIIDFAQVGQEKGEWIETKIKEIYQDNKNQQAIAAHNFPIIWFKNIEKITSKELEHSLLPIFDHQQNTNLFGEAIDLSNYILIATSSTRDMGQLSLPLVSRLECVNVDTVQPKKFFLDKYFGWILAGAVLLIITFLLLIFWPGKKDSKRKI
;
A
#
# COMPACT_ATOMS: atom_id res chain seq x y z
N MET A 1 -20.36 25.73 -1.41
CA MET A 1 -20.10 24.37 -0.90
C MET A 1 -18.69 24.01 -1.29
N ASN A 2 -17.75 23.99 -0.35
CA ASN A 2 -16.41 23.46 -0.63
C ASN A 2 -16.56 21.94 -0.77
N ASN A 3 -16.44 21.43 -2.00
CA ASN A 3 -16.27 20.00 -2.21
C ASN A 3 -14.84 19.67 -1.75
N GLU A 4 -14.67 19.38 -0.46
CA GLU A 4 -13.41 18.84 0.06
C GLU A 4 -13.09 17.54 -0.69
N THR A 5 -11.88 17.44 -1.24
CA THR A 5 -11.42 16.21 -1.89
C THR A 5 -11.25 15.08 -0.87
N LEU A 6 -11.21 13.83 -1.35
CA LEU A 6 -11.01 12.66 -0.49
C LEU A 6 -9.74 12.79 0.37
N LEU A 7 -8.67 13.31 -0.22
CA LEU A 7 -7.38 13.50 0.45
C LEU A 7 -7.50 14.51 1.59
N ILE A 8 -8.07 15.69 1.33
CA ILE A 8 -8.23 16.75 2.34
C ILE A 8 -9.15 16.28 3.47
N LYS A 9 -10.25 15.60 3.14
CA LYS A 9 -11.16 15.02 4.13
C LYS A 9 -10.44 14.02 5.03
N THR A 10 -9.59 13.17 4.45
CA THR A 10 -8.81 12.16 5.19
C THR A 10 -7.75 12.82 6.08
N LEU A 11 -6.99 13.79 5.56
CA LEU A 11 -6.04 14.58 6.34
C LEU A 11 -6.69 15.28 7.54
N ASN A 12 -7.84 15.92 7.31
CA ASN A 12 -8.58 16.61 8.36
C ASN A 12 -9.11 15.64 9.42
N LYS A 13 -9.55 14.45 9.01
CA LYS A 13 -9.96 13.37 9.92
C LYS A 13 -8.78 12.92 10.79
N GLU A 14 -7.64 12.61 10.19
CA GLU A 14 -6.44 12.16 10.93
C GLU A 14 -5.95 13.21 11.93
N LYS A 15 -5.87 14.48 11.51
CA LYS A 15 -5.51 15.58 12.41
C LYS A 15 -6.47 15.66 13.60
N LYS A 16 -7.79 15.55 13.38
CA LYS A 16 -8.79 15.59 14.45
C LYS A 16 -8.65 14.39 15.40
N VAL A 17 -8.46 13.19 14.84
CA VAL A 17 -8.32 11.96 15.61
C VAL A 17 -7.07 12.00 16.49
N LYS A 18 -5.91 12.39 15.94
CA LYS A 18 -4.66 12.54 16.71
C LYS A 18 -4.78 13.61 17.79
N LYS A 19 -5.37 14.79 17.48
CA LYS A 19 -5.62 15.84 18.48
C LYS A 19 -6.51 15.35 19.62
N LYS A 20 -7.54 14.56 19.31
CA LYS A 20 -8.44 13.99 20.31
C LYS A 20 -7.72 12.99 21.22
N ALA A 21 -7.02 12.02 20.64
CA ALA A 21 -6.30 11.01 21.41
C ALA A 21 -5.23 11.62 22.31
N GLN A 22 -4.51 12.64 21.84
CA GLN A 22 -3.55 13.36 22.67
C GLN A 22 -4.21 14.10 23.84
N LYS A 23 -5.36 14.73 23.65
CA LYS A 23 -6.14 15.36 24.73
C LYS A 23 -6.65 14.35 25.76
N GLU A 24 -6.96 13.13 25.31
CA GLU A 24 -7.46 12.04 26.16
C GLU A 24 -6.32 11.23 26.80
N GLY A 25 -5.05 11.58 26.54
CA GLY A 25 -3.89 10.82 27.01
C GLY A 25 -3.81 9.40 26.44
N ILE A 26 -4.54 9.12 25.36
CA ILE A 26 -4.59 7.80 24.74
C ILE A 26 -3.37 7.67 23.83
N SER A 27 -2.48 6.76 24.19
CA SER A 27 -1.46 6.23 23.27
C SER A 27 -2.16 5.33 22.25
N LYS A 28 -2.78 5.94 21.24
CA LYS A 28 -3.29 5.21 20.09
C LYS A 28 -2.28 5.37 18.97
N ASN A 29 -1.87 4.24 18.41
CA ASN A 29 -0.89 4.23 17.35
C ASN A 29 -1.55 4.63 16.02
N PHE A 30 -1.24 5.84 15.55
CA PHE A 30 -1.81 6.44 14.33
C PHE A 30 -0.81 6.48 13.19
N SER A 31 0.11 5.53 13.18
CA SER A 31 1.24 5.49 12.25
C SER A 31 0.98 4.58 11.04
N TRP A 32 -0.28 4.28 10.75
CA TRP A 32 -0.62 3.62 9.49
C TRP A 32 -0.26 4.55 8.33
N VAL A 33 0.35 3.98 7.30
CA VAL A 33 0.67 4.73 6.08
C VAL A 33 -0.58 4.76 5.22
N LEU A 34 -1.19 5.95 5.12
CA LEU A 34 -2.34 6.18 4.28
C LEU A 34 -1.91 6.17 2.82
N PHE A 35 -2.52 5.31 2.01
CA PHE A 35 -2.15 5.15 0.62
C PHE A 35 -3.23 5.62 -0.34
N PHE A 36 -2.81 6.48 -1.27
CA PHE A 36 -3.62 6.99 -2.36
C PHE A 36 -3.02 6.61 -3.71
N ALA A 37 -3.76 5.84 -4.51
CA ALA A 37 -3.32 5.43 -5.85
C ALA A 37 -3.95 6.32 -6.92
N GLY A 38 -3.12 6.96 -7.75
CA GLY A 38 -3.54 7.88 -8.82
C GLY A 38 -2.77 9.21 -8.77
N GLU A 39 -2.36 9.70 -9.94
CA GLU A 39 -1.60 10.94 -10.07
C GLU A 39 -2.33 12.18 -9.53
N GLU A 40 -3.67 12.16 -9.51
CA GLU A 40 -4.46 13.24 -8.92
C GLU A 40 -4.07 13.52 -7.46
N TYR A 41 -3.70 12.50 -6.69
CA TYR A 41 -3.31 12.65 -5.29
C TYR A 41 -1.90 13.21 -5.12
N ASN A 42 -1.00 12.96 -6.09
CA ASN A 42 0.29 13.64 -6.16
C ASN A 42 0.09 15.14 -6.38
N GLN A 43 -0.82 15.51 -7.29
CA GLN A 43 -1.13 16.89 -7.60
C GLN A 43 -1.80 17.60 -6.42
N GLU A 44 -2.73 16.93 -5.74
CA GLU A 44 -3.40 17.48 -4.54
C GLU A 44 -2.41 17.67 -3.37
N LEU A 45 -1.50 16.73 -3.12
CA LEU A 45 -0.47 16.87 -2.08
C LEU A 45 0.56 17.94 -2.42
N ALA A 46 0.92 18.11 -3.70
CA ALA A 46 1.83 19.17 -4.13
C ALA A 46 1.27 20.58 -3.87
N GLN A 47 -0.06 20.72 -3.74
CA GLN A 47 -0.70 21.98 -3.35
C GLN A 47 -0.72 22.20 -1.83
N GLN A 48 -0.31 21.20 -1.03
CA GLN A 48 -0.19 21.34 0.41
C GLN A 48 1.18 21.93 0.78
N GLU A 49 1.23 22.71 1.85
CA GLU A 49 2.47 23.25 2.42
C GLU A 49 3.27 22.17 3.17
N ILE A 50 3.71 21.14 2.44
CA ILE A 50 4.59 20.09 2.96
C ILE A 50 6.04 20.54 2.73
N PRO A 51 6.87 20.61 3.79
CA PRO A 51 8.28 20.93 3.62
C PRO A 51 8.97 19.94 2.66
N GLU A 52 9.77 20.42 1.72
CA GLU A 52 10.48 19.57 0.74
C GLU A 52 11.26 18.43 1.42
N LYS A 53 11.86 18.70 2.58
CA LYS A 53 12.58 17.72 3.38
C LYS A 53 11.73 16.52 3.80
N ASN A 54 10.42 16.72 3.97
CA ASN A 54 9.48 15.67 4.35
C ASN A 54 8.94 14.87 3.15
N ILE A 55 9.39 15.20 1.92
CA ILE A 55 8.99 14.52 0.69
C ILE A 55 10.10 13.54 0.30
N ILE A 56 9.71 12.28 0.16
CA ILE A 56 10.57 11.18 -0.27
C ILE A 56 10.02 10.73 -1.63
N ASP A 57 10.59 11.24 -2.73
CA ASP A 57 10.11 10.96 -4.10
C ASP A 57 10.89 9.81 -4.75
N PHE A 58 10.32 8.61 -4.73
CA PHE A 58 10.96 7.41 -5.29
C PHE A 58 11.16 7.46 -6.81
N ALA A 59 10.54 8.39 -7.53
CA ALA A 59 10.87 8.62 -8.94
C ALA A 59 12.26 9.25 -9.14
N GLN A 60 12.81 9.90 -8.10
CA GLN A 60 14.09 10.61 -8.14
C GLN A 60 15.24 9.84 -7.45
N VAL A 61 14.93 8.72 -6.78
CA VAL A 61 15.83 7.98 -5.87
C VAL A 61 16.76 7.00 -6.59
N GLY A 62 16.57 6.74 -7.89
CA GLY A 62 17.48 5.89 -8.67
C GLY A 62 17.67 4.47 -8.08
N GLN A 63 18.93 4.00 -7.99
CA GLN A 63 19.31 2.70 -7.39
C GLN A 63 19.83 2.83 -5.95
N GLU A 64 19.35 3.81 -5.19
CA GLU A 64 19.83 4.00 -3.82
C GLU A 64 19.49 2.80 -2.90
N LYS A 65 20.34 2.62 -1.88
CA LYS A 65 20.33 1.49 -0.95
C LYS A 65 19.46 1.78 0.28
N GLY A 66 19.23 0.75 1.10
CA GLY A 66 18.51 0.86 2.36
C GLY A 66 19.02 1.92 3.35
N GLU A 67 20.34 2.14 3.41
CA GLU A 67 20.94 3.16 4.29
C GLU A 67 20.46 4.59 3.99
N TRP A 68 20.08 4.85 2.74
CA TRP A 68 19.57 6.16 2.34
C TRP A 68 18.22 6.47 2.98
N ILE A 69 17.29 5.51 3.02
CA ILE A 69 15.96 5.75 3.60
C ILE A 69 16.05 5.98 5.11
N GLU A 70 16.92 5.23 5.80
CA GLU A 70 17.19 5.44 7.22
C GLU A 70 17.71 6.85 7.47
N THR A 71 18.70 7.29 6.68
CA THR A 71 19.25 8.65 6.77
C THR A 71 18.17 9.71 6.56
N LYS A 72 17.29 9.52 5.56
CA LYS A 72 16.19 10.47 5.29
C LYS A 72 15.18 10.53 6.43
N ILE A 73 14.78 9.39 6.99
CA ILE A 73 13.86 9.37 8.14
C ILE A 73 14.50 10.05 9.35
N LYS A 74 15.78 9.81 9.62
CA LYS A 74 16.53 10.50 10.68
C LYS A 74 16.57 12.01 10.45
N GLU A 75 16.86 12.45 9.23
CA GLU A 75 16.88 13.87 8.86
C GLU A 75 15.52 14.55 9.07
N ILE A 76 14.43 13.89 8.69
CA ILE A 76 13.05 14.38 8.88
C ILE A 76 12.70 14.43 10.37
N TYR A 77 13.07 13.38 11.11
CA TYR A 77 12.79 13.28 12.53
C TYR A 77 13.53 14.36 13.33
N GLN A 78 14.82 14.55 13.07
CA GLN A 78 15.65 15.54 13.76
C GLN A 78 15.39 16.98 13.30
N ASP A 79 14.47 17.21 12.37
CA ASP A 79 14.18 18.55 11.87
C ASP A 79 13.50 19.43 12.92
N ASN A 80 14.11 20.57 13.23
CA ASN A 80 13.61 21.50 14.24
C ASN A 80 12.18 21.99 13.95
N LYS A 81 11.80 22.19 12.67
CA LYS A 81 10.44 22.65 12.34
C LYS A 81 9.41 21.55 12.59
N ASN A 82 9.74 20.30 12.27
CA ASN A 82 8.88 19.16 12.58
C ASN A 82 8.71 18.99 14.09
N GLN A 83 9.80 19.09 14.86
CA GLN A 83 9.74 19.00 16.32
C GLN A 83 8.91 20.12 16.95
N GLN A 84 9.08 21.36 16.46
CA GLN A 84 8.25 22.50 16.90
C GLN A 84 6.78 22.30 16.54
N ALA A 85 6.47 21.78 15.35
CA ALA A 85 5.09 21.49 14.95
C ALA A 85 4.44 20.45 15.86
N ILE A 86 5.16 19.35 16.15
CA ILE A 86 4.68 18.29 17.05
C ILE A 86 4.43 18.84 18.46
N ALA A 87 5.36 19.65 18.99
CA ALA A 87 5.20 20.31 20.29
C ALA A 87 3.98 21.26 20.31
N ALA A 88 3.67 21.91 19.18
CA ALA A 88 2.49 22.74 18.99
C ALA A 88 1.20 21.96 18.65
N HIS A 89 1.21 20.63 18.78
CA HIS A 89 0.09 19.74 18.42
C HIS A 89 -0.34 19.83 16.95
N ASN A 90 0.61 20.11 16.08
CA ASN A 90 0.47 20.08 14.64
C ASN A 90 1.29 18.92 14.08
N PHE A 91 0.61 17.88 13.62
CA PHE A 91 1.25 16.66 13.16
C PHE A 91 1.81 16.86 11.73
N PRO A 92 3.14 16.87 11.55
CA PRO A 92 3.76 17.01 10.24
C PRO A 92 3.47 15.80 9.36
N ILE A 93 3.40 16.03 8.05
CA ILE A 93 3.21 14.97 7.06
C ILE A 93 4.58 14.49 6.58
N ILE A 94 4.76 13.17 6.48
CA ILE A 94 5.84 12.55 5.67
C ILE A 94 5.18 11.99 4.42
N TRP A 95 5.66 12.43 3.26
CA TRP A 95 5.10 12.04 1.97
C TRP A 95 6.04 11.11 1.22
N PHE A 96 5.69 9.83 1.18
CA PHE A 96 6.30 8.79 0.38
C PHE A 96 5.70 8.82 -1.03
N LYS A 97 6.32 9.59 -1.92
CA LYS A 97 5.80 9.89 -3.25
C LYS A 97 6.26 8.85 -4.27
N ASN A 98 5.34 8.39 -5.12
CA ASN A 98 5.57 7.46 -6.22
C ASN A 98 6.14 6.10 -5.80
N ILE A 99 5.56 5.47 -4.77
CA ILE A 99 6.08 4.22 -4.20
C ILE A 99 6.14 3.04 -5.20
N GLU A 100 5.37 3.07 -6.28
CA GLU A 100 5.46 2.09 -7.38
C GLU A 100 6.80 2.13 -8.14
N LYS A 101 7.57 3.21 -7.98
CA LYS A 101 8.89 3.38 -8.60
C LYS A 101 10.02 2.73 -7.81
N ILE A 102 9.72 2.13 -6.65
CA ILE A 102 10.71 1.38 -5.87
C ILE A 102 11.14 0.15 -6.68
N THR A 103 12.41 0.13 -7.09
CA THR A 103 13.00 -0.98 -7.86
C THR A 103 14.01 -1.80 -7.07
N SER A 104 14.59 -1.23 -6.00
CA SER A 104 15.58 -1.88 -5.14
C SER A 104 14.90 -2.69 -4.04
N LYS A 105 15.22 -3.99 -3.97
CA LYS A 105 14.75 -4.88 -2.88
C LYS A 105 15.29 -4.45 -1.52
N GLU A 106 16.51 -3.92 -1.46
CA GLU A 106 17.12 -3.43 -0.22
C GLU A 106 16.37 -2.21 0.30
N LEU A 107 16.00 -1.30 -0.59
CA LEU A 107 15.18 -0.12 -0.27
C LEU A 107 13.79 -0.53 0.20
N GLU A 108 13.14 -1.46 -0.53
CA GLU A 108 11.86 -2.02 -0.14
C GLU A 108 11.91 -2.63 1.26
N HIS A 109 12.91 -3.47 1.54
CA HIS A 109 13.07 -4.13 2.83
C HIS A 109 13.24 -3.11 3.97
N SER A 110 13.97 -2.04 3.71
CA SER A 110 14.21 -0.96 4.67
C SER A 110 12.97 -0.10 4.94
N LEU A 111 12.02 -0.06 4.00
CA LEU A 111 10.72 0.60 4.17
C LEU A 111 9.72 -0.20 4.99
N LEU A 112 9.84 -1.53 5.03
CA LEU A 112 8.91 -2.38 5.77
C LEU A 112 8.74 -1.98 7.25
N PRO A 113 9.81 -1.76 8.05
CA PRO A 113 9.64 -1.32 9.44
C PRO A 113 9.05 0.09 9.55
N ILE A 114 9.32 0.99 8.59
CA ILE A 114 8.75 2.34 8.56
C ILE A 114 7.24 2.29 8.30
N PHE A 115 6.80 1.41 7.42
CA PHE A 115 5.39 1.25 7.05
C PHE A 115 4.61 0.35 8.03
N ASP A 116 5.32 -0.39 8.87
CA ASP A 116 4.71 -1.23 9.89
C ASP A 116 4.36 -0.40 11.12
N HIS A 117 3.06 -0.21 11.35
CA HIS A 117 2.57 0.53 12.51
C HIS A 117 3.11 -0.02 13.84
N GLN A 118 3.44 -1.32 13.93
CA GLN A 118 3.97 -1.91 15.17
C GLN A 118 5.45 -1.57 15.41
N GLN A 119 6.20 -1.21 14.36
CA GLN A 119 7.64 -1.01 14.43
C GLN A 119 8.03 0.46 14.29
N ASN A 120 7.20 1.27 13.64
CA ASN A 120 7.52 2.68 13.35
C ASN A 120 7.44 3.63 14.55
N THR A 121 7.22 3.11 15.75
CA THR A 121 7.37 3.84 17.02
C THR A 121 8.76 3.70 17.64
N ASN A 122 9.61 2.81 17.10
CA ASN A 122 10.97 2.57 17.56
C ASN A 122 11.85 2.05 16.40
N LEU A 123 12.29 2.97 15.53
CA LEU A 123 13.00 2.63 14.30
C LEU A 123 14.53 2.60 14.47
N PHE A 124 15.19 1.70 13.75
CA PHE A 124 16.65 1.63 13.58
C PHE A 124 17.46 1.42 14.88
N GLY A 125 16.84 0.85 15.92
CA GLY A 125 17.48 0.73 17.24
C GLY A 125 17.64 2.07 17.97
N GLU A 126 17.09 3.14 17.41
CA GLU A 126 16.99 4.47 17.99
C GLU A 126 15.53 4.71 18.42
N ALA A 127 15.30 5.55 19.43
CA ALA A 127 13.95 5.93 19.86
C ALA A 127 13.31 6.95 18.89
N ILE A 128 13.26 6.60 17.60
CA ILE A 128 12.56 7.36 16.56
C ILE A 128 11.11 6.88 16.52
N ASP A 129 10.22 7.78 16.93
CA ASP A 129 8.79 7.54 16.98
C ASP A 129 8.05 8.36 15.92
N LEU A 130 7.50 7.69 14.91
CA LEU A 130 6.71 8.30 13.85
C LEU A 130 5.21 8.41 14.18
N SER A 131 4.76 8.02 15.38
CA SER A 131 3.35 8.07 15.80
C SER A 131 2.74 9.47 15.73
N ASN A 132 3.56 10.51 15.89
CA ASN A 132 3.17 11.93 15.82
C ASN A 132 3.25 12.53 14.41
N TYR A 133 3.61 11.72 13.40
CA TYR A 133 3.59 12.11 12.00
C TYR A 133 2.33 11.58 11.31
N ILE A 134 1.88 12.24 10.25
CA ILE A 134 0.89 11.69 9.32
C ILE A 134 1.70 11.09 8.16
N LEU A 135 1.65 9.78 8.00
CA LEU A 135 2.40 9.08 6.96
C LEU A 135 1.50 8.88 5.74
N ILE A 136 1.93 9.37 4.57
CA ILE A 136 1.17 9.27 3.34
C ILE A 136 2.04 8.66 2.26
N ALA A 137 1.55 7.61 1.62
CA ALA A 137 2.09 7.08 0.39
C ALA A 137 1.20 7.49 -0.79
N THR A 138 1.83 7.78 -1.92
CA THR A 138 1.11 7.97 -3.19
C THR A 138 1.71 7.16 -4.32
N SER A 139 0.88 6.85 -5.30
CA SER A 139 1.31 6.29 -6.58
C SER A 139 0.84 7.13 -7.74
N SER A 140 1.69 7.29 -8.77
CA SER A 140 1.28 7.93 -10.03
C SER A 140 0.30 7.08 -10.84
N THR A 141 0.12 5.81 -10.45
CA THR A 141 -0.77 4.87 -11.13
C THR A 141 -1.86 4.38 -10.19
N ARG A 142 -2.95 3.85 -10.78
CA ARG A 142 -3.99 3.14 -10.03
C ARG A 142 -3.71 1.62 -9.93
N ASP A 143 -2.62 1.16 -10.54
CA ASP A 143 -2.26 -0.26 -10.60
C ASP A 143 -1.34 -0.64 -9.43
N MET A 144 -1.88 -1.41 -8.48
CA MET A 144 -1.10 -1.90 -7.33
C MET A 144 -0.21 -3.08 -7.67
N GLY A 145 -0.29 -3.62 -8.90
CA GLY A 145 0.46 -4.80 -9.31
C GLY A 145 1.97 -4.63 -9.30
N GLN A 146 2.43 -3.38 -9.39
CA GLN A 146 3.85 -2.99 -9.33
C GLN A 146 4.41 -3.03 -7.91
N LEU A 147 3.55 -2.95 -6.89
CA LEU A 147 3.98 -3.05 -5.50
C LEU A 147 4.11 -4.52 -5.08
N SER A 148 5.07 -4.74 -4.18
CA SER A 148 5.26 -6.03 -3.55
C SER A 148 4.15 -6.32 -2.53
N LEU A 149 3.86 -7.60 -2.31
CA LEU A 149 2.87 -8.00 -1.30
C LEU A 149 3.27 -7.54 0.12
N PRO A 150 4.55 -7.63 0.55
CA PRO A 150 4.99 -7.11 1.84
C PRO A 150 4.68 -5.62 2.05
N LEU A 151 4.88 -4.77 1.04
CA LEU A 151 4.55 -3.35 1.11
C LEU A 151 3.04 -3.13 1.17
N VAL A 152 2.28 -3.71 0.23
CA VAL A 152 0.82 -3.52 0.15
C VAL A 152 0.13 -3.91 1.45
N SER A 153 0.59 -4.97 2.13
CA SER A 153 0.02 -5.42 3.41
C SER A 153 0.14 -4.42 4.58
N ARG A 154 1.01 -3.41 4.45
CA ARG A 154 1.28 -2.38 5.47
C ARG A 154 0.65 -1.02 5.14
N LEU A 155 0.03 -0.90 3.98
CA LEU A 155 -0.60 0.32 3.49
C LEU A 155 -2.10 0.31 3.80
N GLU A 156 -2.61 1.39 4.38
CA GLU A 156 -4.05 1.62 4.48
C GLU A 156 -4.54 2.29 3.19
N CYS A 157 -5.03 1.50 2.25
CA CYS A 157 -5.57 2.01 0.99
C CYS A 157 -6.85 2.81 1.24
N VAL A 158 -6.84 4.11 0.94
CA VAL A 158 -7.95 5.02 1.23
C VAL A 158 -8.97 5.05 0.09
N ASN A 159 -8.51 4.95 -1.16
CA ASN A 159 -9.35 5.08 -2.35
C ASN A 159 -9.67 3.74 -3.04
N VAL A 160 -9.93 2.70 -2.23
CA VAL A 160 -10.12 1.28 -2.64
C VAL A 160 -11.01 1.13 -3.87
N ASP A 161 -12.08 1.91 -3.98
CA ASP A 161 -13.07 1.83 -5.07
C ASP A 161 -12.50 2.15 -6.46
N THR A 162 -11.40 2.90 -6.52
CA THR A 162 -10.78 3.37 -7.78
C THR A 162 -9.49 2.63 -8.10
N VAL A 163 -9.02 1.77 -7.19
CA VAL A 163 -7.76 1.04 -7.32
C VAL A 163 -7.95 -0.19 -8.19
N GLN A 164 -7.02 -0.41 -9.12
CA GLN A 164 -6.93 -1.67 -9.86
C GLN A 164 -6.05 -2.65 -9.06
N PRO A 165 -6.62 -3.73 -8.51
CA PRO A 165 -5.83 -4.71 -7.78
C PRO A 165 -4.85 -5.41 -8.73
N LYS A 166 -3.77 -5.94 -8.15
CA LYS A 166 -2.84 -6.81 -8.87
C LYS A 166 -3.64 -7.91 -9.55
N LYS A 167 -3.62 -7.97 -10.89
CA LYS A 167 -4.18 -9.09 -11.63
C LYS A 167 -3.41 -10.35 -11.21
N PHE A 168 -4.03 -11.18 -10.39
CA PHE A 168 -3.41 -12.43 -9.96
C PHE A 168 -3.23 -13.32 -11.19
N PHE A 169 -2.08 -13.99 -11.28
CA PHE A 169 -1.78 -14.91 -12.37
C PHE A 169 -2.92 -15.92 -12.59
N LEU A 170 -3.58 -16.35 -11.51
CA LEU A 170 -4.75 -17.23 -11.54
C LEU A 170 -5.88 -16.73 -12.43
N ASP A 171 -6.20 -15.43 -12.52
CA ASP A 171 -7.27 -14.94 -13.39
C ASP A 171 -7.00 -15.22 -14.88
N LYS A 172 -5.72 -15.24 -15.28
CA LYS A 172 -5.31 -15.56 -16.66
C LYS A 172 -5.45 -17.06 -16.97
N TYR A 173 -5.18 -17.92 -15.99
CA TYR A 173 -5.26 -19.37 -16.16
C TYR A 173 -6.59 -19.96 -15.72
N PHE A 174 -7.43 -19.23 -14.98
CA PHE A 174 -8.70 -19.73 -14.47
C PHE A 174 -9.62 -20.15 -15.61
N GLY A 175 -9.67 -19.36 -16.69
CA GLY A 175 -10.40 -19.73 -17.90
C GLY A 175 -9.86 -21.01 -18.56
N TRP A 176 -8.54 -21.21 -18.55
CA TRP A 176 -7.90 -22.41 -19.11
C TRP A 176 -8.10 -23.65 -18.23
N ILE A 177 -8.03 -23.49 -16.91
CA ILE A 177 -8.27 -24.55 -15.92
C ILE A 177 -9.75 -24.95 -15.96
N LEU A 178 -10.67 -23.99 -16.03
CA LEU A 178 -12.10 -24.25 -16.14
C LEU A 178 -12.44 -24.93 -17.48
N ALA A 179 -11.88 -24.44 -18.59
CA ALA A 179 -12.05 -25.07 -19.90
C ALA A 179 -11.50 -26.52 -19.93
N GLY A 180 -10.32 -26.75 -19.35
CA GLY A 180 -9.74 -28.09 -19.21
C GLY A 180 -10.58 -29.02 -18.34
N ALA A 181 -11.11 -28.52 -17.22
CA ALA A 181 -12.00 -29.29 -16.34
C ALA A 181 -13.33 -29.65 -17.04
N VAL A 182 -13.93 -28.71 -17.77
CA VAL A 182 -15.15 -28.95 -18.55
C VAL A 182 -14.89 -29.97 -19.67
N LEU A 183 -13.76 -29.87 -20.38
CA LEU A 183 -13.38 -30.83 -21.41
C LEU A 183 -13.22 -32.25 -20.82
N LEU A 184 -12.59 -32.37 -19.64
CA LEU A 184 -12.45 -33.65 -18.95
C LEU A 184 -13.82 -34.25 -18.56
N ILE A 185 -14.73 -33.43 -18.04
CA ILE A 185 -16.09 -33.87 -17.69
C ILE A 185 -16.85 -34.33 -18.93
N ILE A 186 -16.79 -33.57 -20.03
CA ILE A 186 -17.42 -33.95 -21.31
C ILE A 186 -16.83 -35.27 -21.83
N THR A 187 -15.51 -35.43 -21.79
CA THR A 187 -14.84 -36.66 -22.23
C THR A 187 -15.25 -37.86 -21.38
N PHE A 188 -15.36 -37.67 -20.05
CA PHE A 188 -15.78 -38.71 -19.12
C PHE A 188 -17.25 -39.11 -19.33
N LEU A 189 -18.13 -38.14 -19.57
CA LEU A 189 -19.52 -38.39 -19.94
C LEU A 189 -19.62 -39.13 -21.27
N LEU A 190 -18.83 -38.75 -22.28
CA LEU A 190 -18.78 -39.46 -23.56
C LEU A 190 -18.26 -40.89 -23.41
N LEU A 191 -17.34 -41.17 -22.48
CA LEU A 191 -16.88 -42.52 -22.18
C LEU A 191 -17.92 -43.36 -21.44
N ILE A 192 -18.67 -42.78 -20.48
CA ILE A 192 -19.76 -43.48 -19.77
C ILE A 192 -20.93 -43.78 -20.71
N PHE A 193 -21.30 -42.82 -21.56
CA PHE A 193 -22.38 -42.95 -22.53
C PHE A 193 -21.91 -43.51 -23.87
N TRP A 194 -20.62 -43.89 -24.00
CA TRP A 194 -20.15 -44.58 -25.19
C TRP A 194 -20.91 -45.91 -25.26
N PRO A 195 -21.71 -46.16 -26.30
CA PRO A 195 -22.36 -47.44 -26.47
C PRO A 195 -21.28 -48.44 -26.91
N GLY A 196 -20.50 -48.93 -25.97
CA GLY A 196 -19.71 -50.14 -26.16
C GLY A 196 -20.67 -51.24 -26.54
N LYS A 197 -20.57 -51.69 -27.81
CA LYS A 197 -21.24 -52.84 -28.42
C LYS A 197 -21.77 -53.79 -27.35
N LYS A 198 -23.10 -53.83 -27.19
CA LYS A 198 -23.76 -54.91 -26.46
C LYS A 198 -23.23 -56.23 -27.00
N ASP A 199 -22.54 -56.97 -26.14
CA ASP A 199 -22.15 -58.35 -26.40
C ASP A 199 -23.36 -59.11 -26.96
N SER A 200 -23.19 -59.64 -28.17
CA SER A 200 -24.09 -60.62 -28.76
C SER A 200 -24.03 -61.89 -27.90
N LYS A 201 -24.84 -61.94 -26.84
CA LYS A 201 -25.02 -63.15 -26.05
C LYS A 201 -25.87 -64.14 -26.85
N ARG A 202 -25.19 -65.19 -27.31
CA ARG A 202 -25.60 -66.60 -27.48
C ARG A 202 -26.92 -66.84 -28.22
N LYS A 203 -26.81 -67.29 -29.47
CA LYS A 203 -27.78 -68.23 -30.06
C LYS A 203 -27.21 -69.65 -29.95
N ILE A 204 -28.14 -70.55 -29.64
CA ILE A 204 -28.07 -72.00 -29.41
C ILE A 204 -27.28 -72.72 -30.50
#